data_AF-A0A7W1RUK9-F1
#
_entry.id   AF-A0A7W1RUK9-F1
#
_cell.length_a   1.000
_cell.length_b   1.000
_cell.length_c   1.000
_cell.angle_alpha   90.00
_cell.angle_beta   90.00
_cell.angle_gamma   90.00
#
_symmetry.space_group_name_H-M   'P 1'
#
loop_
_entity.id
_entity.type
_entity.pdbx_description
1 polymer ?
#
loop_
_entity_poly.entity_id
_entity_poly.type
_entity_poly.pdbx_seq_one_letter_code
_entity_poly.pdbx_strand_id
1 'polypeptide(L)'
;MSSRTVRRARLVLAALVIGWFFSPPQWRYAVPLWLPFLVALALEVEFGIGGWFRAARQAPRDPGRAPQAVDLERFGWEGEQPEEDDPAFWASQPVPKVRHSWLRRLAVSLAVIAFVGLVAWGVSVRRGWSSLDQQTQAHVERIISRQAQRIAGHGVHVHCDTAGRHVGAVQEADGVAEVGGTEAWVTPGICFRLYRVAVHHDSSLFSPTGRAIAVLAHESWHLHGVSDEGIANCYAFQSGVRIGTRLGLSEGRARALMREQLADNASDSASDASYLVPAGCANGGRYDLHPGSAQFP
;
A
#
# COMPACT_ATOMS: atom_id res chain seq x y z
N MET A 1 1.02 -26.19 22.20
CA MET A 1 0.01 -26.11 21.12
C MET A 1 0.13 -27.32 20.21
N SER A 2 -0.99 -28.00 19.91
CA SER A 2 -1.02 -29.15 18.99
C SER A 2 -0.74 -28.73 17.55
N SER A 3 -0.09 -29.58 16.74
CA SER A 3 0.20 -29.31 15.32
C SER A 3 -1.07 -28.98 14.50
N ARG A 4 -2.22 -29.51 14.93
CA ARG A 4 -3.53 -29.23 14.34
C ARG A 4 -3.97 -27.78 14.57
N THR A 5 -3.70 -27.22 15.75
CA THR A 5 -4.03 -25.84 16.10
C THR A 5 -3.23 -24.85 15.24
N VAL A 6 -1.95 -25.15 15.01
CA VAL A 6 -1.06 -24.34 14.15
C VAL A 6 -1.51 -24.38 12.69
N ARG A 7 -1.88 -25.56 12.18
CA ARG A 7 -2.37 -25.69 10.80
C ARG A 7 -3.68 -24.92 10.58
N ARG A 8 -4.57 -24.91 11.58
CA ARG A 8 -5.79 -24.09 11.57
C ARG A 8 -5.49 -22.59 11.61
N ALA A 9 -4.58 -22.15 12.49
CA ALA A 9 -4.18 -20.74 12.56
C ALA A 9 -3.60 -20.24 11.22
N ARG A 10 -2.78 -21.05 10.54
CA ARG A 10 -2.23 -20.72 9.21
C ARG A 10 -3.31 -20.64 8.13
N LEU A 11 -4.29 -21.54 8.15
CA LEU A 11 -5.41 -21.50 7.21
C LEU A 11 -6.30 -20.27 7.45
N VAL A 12 -6.55 -19.91 8.71
CA VAL A 12 -7.29 -18.71 9.09
C VAL A 12 -6.53 -17.44 8.66
N LEU A 13 -5.22 -17.38 8.89
CA LEU A 13 -4.38 -16.27 8.45
C LEU A 13 -4.37 -16.13 6.92
N ALA A 14 -4.22 -17.25 6.19
CA ALA A 14 -4.28 -17.25 4.73
C ALA A 14 -5.65 -16.78 4.23
N ALA A 15 -6.74 -17.25 4.83
CA ALA A 15 -8.09 -16.79 4.50
C ALA A 15 -8.29 -15.30 4.81
N LEU A 16 -7.70 -14.79 5.90
CA LEU A 16 -7.72 -13.37 6.24
C LEU A 16 -6.94 -12.51 5.24
N VAL A 17 -5.75 -12.94 4.81
CA VAL A 17 -4.94 -12.24 3.80
C VAL A 17 -5.66 -12.23 2.46
N ILE A 18 -6.24 -13.37 2.05
CA ILE A 18 -7.05 -13.47 0.83
C ILE A 18 -8.27 -12.55 0.96
N GLY A 19 -9.03 -12.64 2.05
CA GLY A 19 -10.19 -11.79 2.30
C GLY A 19 -9.85 -10.30 2.30
N TRP A 20 -8.72 -9.91 2.89
CA TRP A 20 -8.23 -8.53 2.88
C TRP A 20 -7.90 -8.05 1.46
N PHE A 21 -7.26 -8.89 0.64
CA PHE A 21 -6.94 -8.56 -0.75
C PHE A 21 -8.19 -8.31 -1.61
N PHE A 22 -9.26 -9.07 -1.34
CA PHE A 22 -10.56 -8.91 -1.99
C PHE A 22 -11.51 -7.93 -1.28
N SER A 23 -11.09 -7.33 -0.16
CA SER A 23 -11.92 -6.40 0.61
C SER A 23 -12.17 -5.09 -0.14
N PRO A 24 -13.26 -4.35 0.15
CA PRO A 24 -13.53 -3.06 -0.47
C PRO A 24 -12.38 -2.05 -0.24
N PRO A 25 -12.13 -1.10 -1.16
CA PRO A 25 -11.00 -0.17 -1.08
C PRO A 25 -10.91 0.57 0.26
N GLN A 26 -12.05 1.01 0.82
CA GLN A 26 -12.13 1.68 2.12
C GLN A 26 -11.52 0.88 3.31
N TRP A 27 -11.47 -0.47 3.25
CA TRP A 27 -10.87 -1.30 4.31
C TRP A 27 -9.35 -1.45 4.15
N ARG A 28 -8.83 -1.28 2.93
CA ARG A 28 -7.39 -1.41 2.62
C ARG A 28 -6.59 -0.17 3.00
N TYR A 29 -7.24 0.99 3.10
CA TYR A 29 -6.63 2.23 3.60
C TYR A 29 -6.53 2.27 5.13
N ALA A 30 -7.45 1.59 5.84
CA ALA A 30 -7.45 1.56 7.31
C ALA A 30 -6.43 0.57 7.90
N VAL A 31 -6.07 -0.48 7.17
CA VAL A 31 -5.10 -1.50 7.62
C VAL A 31 -3.92 -1.50 6.64
N PRO A 32 -2.75 -0.98 7.05
CA PRO A 32 -1.59 -0.89 6.19
C PRO A 32 -1.19 -2.26 5.62
N LEU A 33 -0.77 -2.28 4.36
CA LEU A 33 -0.38 -3.50 3.64
C LEU A 33 0.64 -4.33 4.44
N TRP A 34 1.54 -3.69 5.21
CA TRP A 34 2.57 -4.35 6.00
C TRP A 34 2.05 -5.06 7.26
N LEU A 35 0.86 -4.72 7.76
CA LEU A 35 0.36 -5.20 9.06
C LEU A 35 0.03 -6.72 9.07
N PRO A 36 -0.61 -7.29 8.03
CA PRO A 36 -0.74 -8.75 7.90
C PRO A 36 0.61 -9.47 7.79
N PHE A 37 1.61 -8.85 7.15
CA PHE A 37 2.96 -9.42 7.06
C PHE A 37 3.70 -9.36 8.39
N LEU A 38 3.53 -8.30 9.18
CA LEU A 38 4.08 -8.24 10.54
C LEU A 38 3.43 -9.26 11.47
N VAL A 39 2.12 -9.49 11.36
CA VAL A 39 1.45 -10.56 12.13
C VAL A 39 1.99 -11.94 11.73
N ALA A 40 2.14 -12.18 10.42
CA ALA A 40 2.74 -13.42 9.93
C ALA A 40 4.20 -13.59 10.40
N LEU A 41 4.98 -12.52 10.37
CA LEU A 41 6.38 -12.51 10.81
C LEU A 41 6.49 -12.74 12.32
N ALA A 42 5.66 -12.06 13.13
CA ALA A 42 5.64 -12.20 14.57
C ALA A 42 5.33 -13.65 14.99
N LEU A 43 4.37 -14.29 14.32
CA LEU A 43 4.06 -15.70 14.54
C LEU A 43 5.27 -16.61 14.21
N GLU A 44 5.93 -16.40 13.07
CA GLU A 44 7.10 -17.21 12.70
C GLU A 44 8.31 -16.95 13.61
N VAL A 45 8.52 -15.71 14.08
CA VAL A 45 9.56 -15.34 15.04
C VAL A 45 9.29 -15.97 16.41
N GLU A 46 8.05 -15.95 16.90
CA GLU A 46 7.66 -16.62 18.15
C GLU A 46 7.97 -18.13 18.08
N PHE A 47 7.72 -18.78 16.94
CA PHE A 47 8.06 -20.19 16.74
C PHE A 47 9.57 -20.45 16.62
N GLY A 48 10.29 -19.61 15.89
CA GLY A 48 11.74 -19.73 15.73
C GLY A 48 12.47 -19.57 17.06
N ILE A 49 12.14 -18.51 17.80
CA ILE A 49 12.71 -18.18 19.10
C ILE A 49 12.27 -19.20 20.16
N GLY A 50 10.99 -19.58 20.20
CA GLY A 50 10.48 -20.58 21.13
C GLY A 50 11.04 -21.98 20.90
N GLY A 51 11.35 -22.34 19.65
CA GLY A 51 12.06 -23.56 19.29
C GLY A 51 13.53 -23.52 19.70
N TRP A 52 14.19 -22.39 19.45
CA TRP A 52 15.60 -22.20 19.81
C TRP A 52 15.82 -22.18 21.33
N PHE A 53 14.98 -21.49 22.10
CA PHE A 53 15.09 -21.49 23.56
C PHE A 53 14.78 -22.85 24.19
N ARG A 54 13.87 -23.65 23.62
CA ARG A 54 13.64 -25.03 24.10
C ARG A 54 14.80 -25.96 23.75
N ALA A 55 15.43 -25.78 22.60
CA ALA A 55 16.63 -26.52 22.23
C ALA A 55 17.84 -26.12 23.09
N ALA A 56 17.97 -24.84 23.42
CA ALA A 56 19.05 -24.32 24.26
C ALA A 56 18.91 -24.67 25.74
N ARG A 57 17.68 -24.83 26.26
CA ARG A 57 17.41 -25.27 27.64
C ARG A 57 17.49 -26.79 27.84
N GLN A 58 17.56 -27.56 26.76
CA GLN A 58 17.85 -29.00 26.86
C GLN A 58 19.38 -29.16 26.83
N ALA A 59 19.98 -29.24 28.02
CA ALA A 59 21.35 -29.72 28.18
C ALA A 59 21.54 -31.05 27.41
N PRO A 60 22.74 -31.37 26.90
CA PRO A 60 22.99 -32.64 26.23
C PRO A 60 22.65 -33.77 27.20
N ARG A 61 21.46 -34.35 27.05
CA ARG A 61 21.05 -35.52 27.81
C ARG A 61 21.85 -36.69 27.26
N ASP A 62 22.63 -37.26 28.15
CA ASP A 62 23.24 -38.58 28.03
C ASP A 62 22.25 -39.53 27.34
N PRO A 63 22.61 -40.25 26.26
CA PRO A 63 21.68 -41.07 25.48
C PRO A 63 21.35 -42.38 26.19
N GLY A 64 21.17 -42.33 27.51
CA GLY A 64 20.65 -43.40 28.33
C GLY A 64 19.17 -43.61 28.04
N ARG A 65 18.87 -44.78 27.48
CA ARG A 65 17.55 -45.32 27.13
C ARG A 65 16.71 -45.56 28.40
N ALA A 66 16.27 -44.50 29.07
CA ALA A 66 15.26 -44.59 30.12
C ALA A 66 13.87 -44.24 29.55
N PRO A 67 12.80 -44.96 29.94
CA PRO A 67 11.43 -44.59 29.59
C PRO A 67 11.12 -43.15 30.03
N GLN A 68 10.30 -42.43 29.27
CA GLN A 68 9.90 -41.08 29.69
C GLN A 68 9.05 -41.18 30.96
N ALA A 69 9.17 -40.22 31.87
CA ALA A 69 8.45 -40.24 33.15
C ALA A 69 6.92 -40.44 32.99
N VAL A 70 6.34 -39.90 31.91
CA VAL A 70 4.92 -40.06 31.61
C VAL A 70 4.52 -41.49 31.24
N ASP A 71 5.45 -42.28 30.69
CA ASP A 71 5.23 -43.68 30.34
C ASP A 71 5.36 -44.57 31.59
N LEU A 72 6.27 -44.23 32.50
CA LEU A 72 6.42 -44.91 33.80
C LEU A 72 5.15 -44.73 34.66
N GLU A 73 4.61 -43.52 34.70
CA GLU A 73 3.38 -43.20 35.46
C GLU A 73 2.13 -43.85 34.85
N ARG A 74 2.09 -43.99 33.52
CA ARG A 74 0.90 -44.48 32.82
C ARG A 74 0.81 -46.01 32.75
N PHE A 75 1.95 -46.68 32.62
CA PHE A 75 1.96 -48.12 32.37
C PHE A 75 2.48 -48.96 33.54
N GLY A 76 3.06 -48.33 34.57
CA GLY A 76 3.64 -49.03 35.70
C GLY A 76 4.90 -49.78 35.28
N TRP A 77 6.05 -49.43 35.87
CA TRP A 77 7.27 -50.18 35.61
C TRP A 77 7.38 -51.34 36.61
N GLU A 78 6.87 -52.50 36.22
CA GLU A 78 6.95 -53.75 37.01
C GLU A 78 8.16 -54.63 36.63
N GLY A 79 9.14 -54.10 35.88
CA GLY A 79 10.32 -54.86 35.48
C GLY A 79 11.40 -54.87 36.56
N GLU A 80 11.83 -56.07 36.96
CA GLU A 80 13.10 -56.35 37.64
C GLU A 80 14.24 -55.57 36.94
N GLN A 81 15.15 -55.00 37.71
CA GLN A 81 16.28 -54.27 37.13
C GLN A 81 17.02 -55.24 36.18
N PRO A 82 17.23 -54.87 34.91
CA PRO A 82 17.95 -55.74 33.99
C PRO A 82 19.35 -55.97 34.58
N GLU A 83 19.75 -57.25 34.67
CA GLU A 83 21.13 -57.59 35.00
C GLU A 83 22.06 -56.85 34.03
N GLU A 84 23.12 -56.23 34.56
CA GLU A 84 24.04 -55.34 33.83
C GLU A 84 24.70 -55.99 32.59
N ASP A 85 24.59 -57.31 32.44
CA ASP A 85 25.35 -58.13 31.49
C ASP A 85 24.55 -58.73 30.31
N ASP A 86 23.36 -58.23 29.94
CA ASP A 86 22.71 -58.62 28.67
C ASP A 86 23.05 -57.65 27.51
N PRO A 87 24.09 -57.94 26.69
CA PRO A 87 24.47 -57.08 25.56
C PRO A 87 23.41 -57.04 24.45
N ALA A 88 22.48 -57.99 24.37
CA ALA A 88 21.46 -58.04 23.34
C ALA A 88 20.32 -57.03 23.62
N PHE A 89 20.00 -56.78 24.90
CA PHE A 89 18.99 -55.80 25.30
C PHE A 89 19.39 -54.36 24.90
N TRP A 90 20.69 -54.05 24.92
CA TRP A 90 21.20 -52.72 24.59
C TRP A 90 21.46 -52.52 23.08
N ALA A 91 21.65 -53.59 22.30
CA ALA A 91 22.11 -53.54 20.89
C ALA A 91 21.03 -53.39 19.80
N SER A 92 19.86 -52.81 20.07
CA SER A 92 18.89 -52.53 19.00
C SER A 92 19.38 -51.41 18.07
N GLN A 93 19.25 -51.64 16.75
CA GLN A 93 19.74 -50.73 15.72
C GLN A 93 19.17 -49.32 15.88
N PRO A 94 19.98 -48.26 15.69
CA PRO A 94 19.53 -46.89 15.84
C PRO A 94 18.38 -46.60 14.86
N VAL A 95 17.25 -46.13 15.39
CA VAL A 95 16.14 -45.63 14.56
C VAL A 95 16.68 -44.46 13.73
N PRO A 96 16.54 -44.46 12.40
CA PRO A 96 17.07 -43.39 11.57
C PRO A 96 16.47 -42.05 12.02
N LYS A 97 17.33 -41.15 12.52
CA LYS A 97 16.94 -39.79 12.87
C LYS A 97 16.38 -39.15 11.59
N VAL A 98 15.06 -38.95 11.53
CA VAL A 98 14.42 -38.19 10.45
C VAL A 98 14.91 -36.74 10.60
N ARG A 99 16.00 -36.40 9.91
CA ARG A 99 16.48 -35.03 9.74
C ARG A 99 15.39 -34.28 9.00
N HIS A 100 14.43 -33.71 9.72
CA HIS A 100 13.48 -32.77 9.14
C HIS A 100 14.29 -31.57 8.66
N SER A 101 14.60 -31.54 7.36
CA SER A 101 15.56 -30.58 6.82
C SER A 101 15.01 -29.17 6.98
N TRP A 102 15.69 -28.39 7.80
CA TRP A 102 15.53 -26.95 7.90
C TRP A 102 15.56 -26.29 6.51
N LEU A 103 16.33 -26.87 5.58
CA LEU A 103 16.34 -26.54 4.15
C LEU A 103 14.95 -26.60 3.50
N ARG A 104 14.14 -27.63 3.78
CA ARG A 104 12.77 -27.72 3.24
C ARG A 104 11.87 -26.63 3.80
N ARG A 105 12.05 -26.21 5.07
CA ARG A 105 11.27 -25.12 5.66
C ARG A 105 11.66 -23.77 5.04
N LEU A 106 12.95 -23.50 4.88
CA LEU A 106 13.45 -22.32 4.18
C LEU A 106 12.94 -22.26 2.73
N ALA A 107 13.00 -23.38 2.01
CA ALA A 107 12.50 -23.46 0.64
C ALA A 107 11.00 -23.13 0.56
N VAL A 108 10.19 -23.62 1.49
CA VAL A 108 8.75 -23.30 1.54
C VAL A 108 8.52 -21.83 1.84
N SER A 109 9.24 -21.24 2.81
CA SER A 109 9.09 -19.81 3.13
C SER A 109 9.49 -18.91 1.97
N LEU A 110 10.62 -19.22 1.29
CA LEU A 110 11.04 -18.50 0.10
C LEU A 110 10.03 -18.64 -1.05
N ALA A 111 9.46 -19.83 -1.25
CA ALA A 111 8.43 -20.04 -2.27
C ALA A 111 7.16 -19.24 -1.99
N VAL A 112 6.73 -19.15 -0.72
CA VAL A 112 5.57 -18.33 -0.33
C VAL A 112 5.85 -16.84 -0.54
N ILE A 113 7.01 -16.33 -0.11
CA ILE A 113 7.39 -14.93 -0.32
C ILE A 113 7.47 -14.60 -1.81
N ALA A 114 8.11 -15.46 -2.61
CA ALA A 114 8.20 -15.29 -4.05
C ALA A 114 6.81 -15.30 -4.71
N PHE A 115 5.92 -16.21 -4.30
CA PHE A 115 4.56 -16.26 -4.81
C PHE A 115 3.75 -15.01 -4.45
N VAL A 116 3.81 -14.55 -3.20
CA VAL A 116 3.11 -13.32 -2.78
C VAL A 116 3.68 -12.09 -3.49
N GLY A 117 5.01 -12.00 -3.63
CA GLY A 117 5.68 -10.95 -4.41
C GLY A 117 5.23 -10.95 -5.87
N LEU A 118 5.15 -12.12 -6.51
CA LEU A 118 4.67 -12.27 -7.89
C LEU A 118 3.20 -11.90 -8.06
N VAL A 119 2.33 -12.28 -7.11
CA VAL A 119 0.90 -11.92 -7.15
C VAL A 119 0.72 -10.41 -6.94
N ALA A 120 1.40 -9.83 -5.96
CA ALA A 120 1.36 -8.39 -5.70
C ALA A 120 1.87 -7.58 -6.90
N TRP A 121 3.01 -8.00 -7.48
CA TRP A 121 3.56 -7.43 -8.70
C TRP A 121 2.59 -7.57 -9.88
N GLY A 122 2.04 -8.77 -10.10
CA GLY A 122 1.10 -9.04 -11.19
C GLY A 122 -0.19 -8.23 -11.10
N VAL A 123 -0.72 -7.99 -9.91
CA VAL A 123 -1.93 -7.15 -9.72
C VAL A 123 -1.61 -5.67 -9.87
N SER A 124 -0.45 -5.22 -9.37
CA SER A 124 0.03 -3.84 -9.52
C SER A 124 0.28 -3.48 -10.99
N VAL A 125 1.02 -4.32 -11.71
CA VAL A 125 1.41 -4.08 -13.11
C VAL A 125 0.21 -4.12 -14.06
N ARG A 126 -0.86 -4.88 -13.74
CA ARG A 126 -2.00 -5.08 -14.65
C ARG A 126 -3.18 -4.12 -14.45
N ARG A 127 -3.17 -3.24 -13.44
CA ARG A 127 -4.35 -2.42 -13.09
C ARG A 127 -4.08 -0.93 -12.91
N GLY A 128 -2.93 -0.42 -13.35
CA GLY A 128 -2.54 0.99 -13.17
C GLY A 128 -1.92 1.61 -14.41
N TRP A 129 -1.35 2.81 -14.27
CA TRP A 129 -0.74 3.57 -15.36
C TRP A 129 0.26 2.77 -16.19
N SER A 130 1.09 1.94 -15.55
CA SER A 130 2.09 1.10 -16.22
C SER A 130 1.51 -0.02 -17.07
N SER A 131 0.21 -0.32 -16.96
CA SER A 131 -0.45 -1.32 -17.81
C SER A 131 -0.87 -0.77 -19.17
N LEU A 132 -0.85 0.55 -19.34
CA LEU A 132 -1.19 1.22 -20.60
C LEU A 132 0.00 1.15 -21.55
N ASP A 133 -0.28 1.09 -22.85
CA ASP A 133 0.77 1.20 -23.87
C ASP A 133 1.35 2.63 -23.90
N GLN A 134 2.57 2.76 -24.43
CA GLN A 134 3.29 4.04 -24.45
C GLN A 134 2.56 5.13 -25.25
N GLN A 135 1.81 4.77 -26.29
CA GLN A 135 1.07 5.73 -27.09
C GLN A 135 -0.12 6.30 -26.31
N THR A 136 -0.83 5.45 -25.56
CA THR A 136 -1.88 5.88 -24.64
C THR A 136 -1.33 6.75 -23.52
N GLN A 137 -0.21 6.38 -22.91
CA GLN A 137 0.46 7.19 -21.87
C GLN A 137 0.81 8.58 -22.40
N ALA A 138 1.53 8.66 -23.52
CA ALA A 138 1.91 9.93 -24.15
C ALA A 138 0.70 10.74 -24.64
N HIS A 139 -0.40 10.10 -25.01
CA HIS A 139 -1.64 10.79 -25.34
C HIS A 139 -2.26 11.46 -24.11
N VAL A 140 -2.33 10.77 -22.98
CA VAL A 140 -2.88 11.32 -21.74
C VAL A 140 -1.98 12.41 -21.18
N GLU A 141 -0.65 12.23 -21.16
CA GLU A 141 0.30 13.27 -20.75
C GLU A 141 0.10 14.57 -21.56
N ARG A 142 -0.13 14.47 -22.88
CA ARG A 142 -0.49 15.62 -23.71
C ARG A 142 -1.85 16.23 -23.37
N ILE A 143 -2.83 15.43 -22.95
CA ILE A 143 -4.14 15.97 -22.51
C ILE A 143 -3.95 16.79 -21.23
N ILE A 144 -3.28 16.23 -20.22
CA ILE A 144 -3.11 16.87 -18.92
C ILE A 144 -2.15 18.08 -19.01
N SER A 145 -1.07 17.99 -19.79
CA SER A 145 -0.16 19.11 -20.06
C SER A 145 -0.90 20.29 -20.72
N ARG A 146 -1.84 20.02 -21.64
CA ARG A 146 -2.68 21.06 -22.23
C ARG A 146 -3.65 21.71 -21.24
N GLN A 147 -4.07 21.00 -20.19
CA GLN A 147 -4.86 21.62 -19.13
C GLN A 147 -3.99 22.49 -18.24
N ALA A 148 -2.80 22.00 -17.86
CA ALA A 148 -1.84 22.74 -17.07
C ALA A 148 -1.39 24.04 -17.76
N GLN A 149 -1.06 23.97 -19.05
CA GLN A 149 -0.73 25.13 -19.88
C GLN A 149 -1.78 26.23 -19.85
N ARG A 150 -3.07 25.89 -19.75
CA ARG A 150 -4.16 26.88 -19.69
C ARG A 150 -4.20 27.64 -18.37
N ILE A 151 -3.69 27.05 -17.29
CA ILE A 151 -3.58 27.71 -15.98
C ILE A 151 -2.23 28.43 -15.89
N ALA A 152 -1.14 27.74 -16.24
CA ALA A 152 0.21 28.30 -16.23
C ALA A 152 0.33 29.55 -17.12
N GLY A 153 -0.31 29.55 -18.28
CA GLY A 153 -0.28 30.67 -19.23
C GLY A 153 0.91 30.63 -20.21
N HIS A 154 1.78 29.63 -20.11
CA HIS A 154 2.90 29.39 -21.01
C HIS A 154 3.06 27.87 -21.30
N GLY A 155 3.99 27.52 -22.19
CA GLY A 155 4.27 26.12 -22.51
C GLY A 155 4.81 25.37 -21.29
N VAL A 156 4.19 24.24 -20.96
CA VAL A 156 4.55 23.37 -19.84
C VAL A 156 4.32 21.90 -20.19
N HIS A 157 5.03 21.03 -19.48
CA HIS A 157 4.92 19.59 -19.59
C HIS A 157 4.60 18.98 -18.23
N VAL A 158 3.62 18.08 -18.21
CA VAL A 158 3.24 17.31 -17.03
C VAL A 158 3.56 15.84 -17.32
N HIS A 159 4.43 15.28 -16.50
CA HIS A 159 4.95 13.93 -16.62
C HIS A 159 4.35 12.99 -15.58
N CYS A 160 4.12 11.74 -15.99
CA CYS A 160 3.72 10.68 -15.07
C CYS A 160 4.97 9.93 -14.58
N ASP A 161 5.36 10.17 -13.33
CA ASP A 161 6.64 9.68 -12.78
C ASP A 161 6.59 8.19 -12.42
N THR A 162 6.69 7.35 -13.44
CA THR A 162 6.73 5.89 -13.30
C THR A 162 7.96 5.38 -12.55
N ALA A 163 9.06 6.14 -12.57
CA ALA A 163 10.29 5.78 -11.90
C ALA A 163 10.31 6.18 -10.41
N GLY A 164 9.36 7.02 -9.97
CA GLY A 164 9.29 7.53 -8.60
C GLY A 164 10.52 8.36 -8.23
N ARG A 165 11.09 9.09 -9.19
CA ARG A 165 12.30 9.91 -8.99
C ARG A 165 11.99 11.31 -8.44
N HIS A 166 10.76 11.77 -8.60
CA HIS A 166 10.31 13.12 -8.25
C HIS A 166 9.13 13.11 -7.27
N VAL A 167 8.22 12.13 -7.37
CA VAL A 167 7.00 12.05 -6.54
C VAL A 167 6.78 10.66 -5.94
N GLY A 168 5.86 10.57 -4.98
CA GLY A 168 5.58 9.33 -4.24
C GLY A 168 6.53 9.14 -3.06
N ALA A 169 7.05 7.92 -2.86
CA ALA A 169 7.73 7.52 -1.61
C ALA A 169 8.96 8.36 -1.20
N VAL A 170 9.52 9.16 -2.12
CA VAL A 170 10.68 10.02 -1.84
C VAL A 170 10.25 11.38 -1.28
N GLN A 171 9.08 11.90 -1.66
CA GLN A 171 8.63 13.26 -1.32
C GLN A 171 7.27 13.28 -0.60
N GLU A 172 6.63 12.13 -0.38
CA GLU A 172 5.27 11.97 0.18
C GLU A 172 4.19 12.83 -0.51
N ALA A 173 4.46 13.29 -1.73
CA ALA A 173 3.59 14.15 -2.52
C ALA A 173 2.98 13.42 -3.72
N ASP A 174 1.72 13.74 -4.02
CA ASP A 174 1.00 13.24 -5.20
C ASP A 174 1.39 13.97 -6.50
N GLY A 175 2.05 15.12 -6.37
CA GLY A 175 2.55 15.97 -7.44
C GLY A 175 3.72 16.84 -6.96
N VAL A 176 4.49 17.35 -7.90
CA VAL A 176 5.49 18.41 -7.68
C VAL A 176 5.68 19.19 -8.97
N ALA A 177 5.86 20.50 -8.87
CA ALA A 177 6.08 21.37 -10.00
C ALA A 177 7.15 22.43 -9.70
N GLU A 178 7.84 22.84 -10.75
CA GLU A 178 8.73 23.99 -10.69
C GLU A 178 7.92 25.29 -10.61
N VAL A 179 8.13 26.09 -9.57
CA VAL A 179 7.43 27.37 -9.42
C VAL A 179 7.83 28.33 -10.53
N GLY A 180 6.89 28.68 -11.42
CA GLY A 180 7.15 29.49 -12.61
C GLY A 180 7.99 28.79 -13.69
N GLY A 181 8.27 27.50 -13.52
CA GLY A 181 9.06 26.68 -14.44
C GLY A 181 8.22 26.02 -15.52
N THR A 182 8.76 25.03 -16.21
CA THR A 182 8.06 24.38 -17.34
C THR A 182 7.66 22.94 -17.07
N GLU A 183 8.12 22.36 -15.97
CA GLU A 183 8.00 20.94 -15.69
C GLU A 183 7.23 20.65 -14.40
N ALA A 184 6.35 19.67 -14.48
CA ALA A 184 5.68 19.10 -13.32
C ALA A 184 5.62 17.57 -13.44
N TRP A 185 5.67 16.90 -12.28
CA TRP A 185 5.58 15.46 -12.18
C TRP A 185 4.43 15.10 -11.25
N VAL A 186 3.63 14.11 -11.63
CA VAL A 186 2.56 13.58 -10.78
C VAL A 186 2.64 12.07 -10.69
N THR A 187 2.09 11.51 -9.62
CA THR A 187 2.22 10.07 -9.37
C THR A 187 1.48 9.25 -10.43
N PRO A 188 1.92 8.01 -10.70
CA PRO A 188 1.21 7.11 -11.62
C PRO A 188 -0.27 6.89 -11.25
N GLY A 189 -0.60 6.94 -9.96
CA GLY A 189 -1.99 6.83 -9.49
C GLY A 189 -2.87 7.99 -9.95
N ILE A 190 -2.36 9.22 -9.84
CA ILE A 190 -3.02 10.44 -10.32
C ILE A 190 -3.18 10.39 -11.84
N CYS A 191 -2.11 10.07 -12.58
CA CYS A 191 -2.18 9.94 -14.03
C CYS A 191 -3.20 8.90 -14.50
N PHE A 192 -3.23 7.73 -13.87
CA PHE A 192 -4.21 6.71 -14.22
C PHE A 192 -5.65 7.16 -13.92
N ARG A 193 -5.85 7.91 -12.83
CA ARG A 193 -7.17 8.46 -12.50
C ARG A 193 -7.61 9.51 -13.53
N LEU A 194 -6.71 10.41 -13.92
CA LEU A 194 -6.97 11.41 -14.96
C LEU A 194 -7.25 10.75 -16.31
N TYR A 195 -6.54 9.67 -16.67
CA TYR A 195 -6.83 8.84 -17.84
C TYR A 195 -8.27 8.29 -17.82
N ARG A 196 -8.71 7.71 -16.69
CA ARG A 196 -10.07 7.16 -16.54
C ARG A 196 -11.14 8.23 -16.77
N VAL A 197 -10.91 9.45 -16.28
CA VAL A 197 -11.83 10.57 -16.52
C VAL A 197 -11.78 11.02 -17.97
N ALA A 198 -10.60 11.32 -18.50
CA ALA A 198 -10.42 11.94 -19.80
C ALA A 198 -10.83 11.05 -20.99
N VAL A 199 -10.59 9.73 -20.86
CA VAL A 199 -10.77 8.78 -21.97
C VAL A 199 -12.03 7.93 -21.77
N HIS A 200 -12.39 7.59 -20.54
CA HIS A 200 -13.54 6.71 -20.25
C HIS A 200 -14.71 7.45 -19.61
N HIS A 201 -14.58 8.75 -19.34
CA HIS A 201 -15.58 9.56 -18.60
C HIS A 201 -15.97 8.94 -17.26
N ASP A 202 -15.06 8.17 -16.66
CA ASP A 202 -15.29 7.44 -15.43
C ASP A 202 -14.95 8.32 -14.22
N SER A 203 -15.99 8.74 -13.52
CA SER A 203 -15.91 9.42 -12.22
C SER A 203 -16.62 8.64 -11.11
N SER A 204 -16.71 7.32 -11.23
CA SER A 204 -17.36 6.45 -10.25
C SER A 204 -16.71 6.52 -8.86
N LEU A 205 -15.37 6.65 -8.81
CA LEU A 205 -14.63 6.90 -7.58
C LEU A 205 -14.53 8.41 -7.33
N PHE A 206 -15.53 8.95 -6.63
CA PHE A 206 -15.73 10.39 -6.44
C PHE A 206 -14.50 11.10 -5.84
N SER A 207 -14.21 10.89 -4.55
CA SER A 207 -13.09 11.55 -3.87
C SER A 207 -11.72 11.33 -4.57
N PRO A 208 -11.32 10.11 -4.99
CA PRO A 208 -10.08 9.93 -5.73
C PRO A 208 -10.03 10.68 -7.07
N THR A 209 -11.15 10.77 -7.79
CA THR A 209 -11.26 11.57 -9.02
C THR A 209 -11.12 13.07 -8.70
N GLY A 210 -11.73 13.54 -7.62
CA GLY A 210 -11.62 14.92 -7.16
C GLY A 210 -10.16 15.27 -6.84
N ARG A 211 -9.51 14.45 -6.02
CA ARG A 211 -8.09 14.61 -5.66
C ARG A 211 -7.18 14.65 -6.88
N ALA A 212 -7.37 13.77 -7.85
CA ALA A 212 -6.54 13.76 -9.07
C ALA A 212 -6.67 15.03 -9.91
N ILE A 213 -7.89 15.59 -10.01
CA ILE A 213 -8.13 16.86 -10.70
C ILE A 213 -7.54 18.03 -9.90
N ALA A 214 -7.71 18.02 -8.57
CA ALA A 214 -7.19 19.05 -7.68
C ALA A 214 -5.65 19.09 -7.70
N VAL A 215 -4.98 17.94 -7.63
CA VAL A 215 -3.51 17.85 -7.72
C VAL A 215 -3.03 18.41 -9.06
N LEU A 216 -3.61 18.00 -10.20
CA LEU A 216 -3.23 18.58 -11.49
C LEU A 216 -3.42 20.10 -11.50
N ALA A 217 -4.53 20.59 -10.96
CA ALA A 217 -4.82 22.03 -10.89
C ALA A 217 -3.83 22.78 -9.99
N HIS A 218 -3.45 22.19 -8.86
CA HIS A 218 -2.49 22.72 -7.89
C HIS A 218 -1.09 22.86 -8.51
N GLU A 219 -0.57 21.78 -9.09
CA GLU A 219 0.73 21.82 -9.78
C GLU A 219 0.74 22.83 -10.93
N SER A 220 -0.41 23.01 -11.59
CA SER A 220 -0.53 24.01 -12.66
C SER A 220 -0.43 25.46 -12.14
N TRP A 221 -0.82 25.72 -10.90
CA TRP A 221 -0.65 27.03 -10.26
C TRP A 221 0.78 27.28 -9.78
N HIS A 222 1.48 26.23 -9.36
CA HIS A 222 2.93 26.33 -9.18
C HIS A 222 3.63 26.68 -10.49
N LEU A 223 3.30 26.01 -11.59
CA LEU A 223 3.82 26.37 -12.92
C LEU A 223 3.49 27.82 -13.30
N HIS A 224 2.34 28.36 -12.89
CA HIS A 224 2.00 29.78 -13.08
C HIS A 224 2.89 30.75 -12.26
N GLY A 225 3.58 30.26 -11.23
CA GLY A 225 4.45 31.05 -10.34
C GLY A 225 3.89 31.26 -8.94
N VAL A 226 2.80 30.60 -8.55
CA VAL A 226 2.30 30.64 -7.17
C VAL A 226 3.19 29.73 -6.32
N SER A 227 3.90 30.28 -5.34
CA SER A 227 4.76 29.51 -4.43
C SER A 227 4.09 29.11 -3.10
N ASP A 228 2.94 29.70 -2.79
CA ASP A 228 2.21 29.45 -1.53
C ASP A 228 1.25 28.27 -1.71
N GLU A 229 1.46 27.21 -0.94
CA GLU A 229 0.73 25.93 -1.02
C GLU A 229 -0.78 26.09 -0.75
N GLY A 230 -1.15 26.89 0.25
CA GLY A 230 -2.55 27.14 0.62
C GLY A 230 -3.30 27.97 -0.44
N ILE A 231 -2.64 28.97 -1.02
CA ILE A 231 -3.17 29.73 -2.15
C ILE A 231 -3.27 28.84 -3.40
N ALA A 232 -2.25 28.02 -3.68
CA ALA A 232 -2.28 27.06 -4.78
C ALA A 232 -3.45 26.09 -4.64
N ASN A 233 -3.70 25.54 -3.44
CA ASN A 233 -4.89 24.72 -3.14
C ASN A 233 -6.20 25.46 -3.37
N CYS A 234 -6.30 26.70 -2.87
CA CYS A 234 -7.50 27.51 -3.06
C CYS A 234 -7.83 27.71 -4.55
N TYR A 235 -6.82 28.07 -5.34
CA TYR A 235 -7.01 28.26 -6.77
C TYR A 235 -7.20 26.94 -7.52
N ALA A 236 -6.62 25.84 -7.03
CA ALA A 236 -6.77 24.51 -7.58
C ALA A 236 -8.22 24.01 -7.50
N PHE A 237 -8.90 24.21 -6.37
CA PHE A 237 -10.31 23.81 -6.24
C PHE A 237 -11.21 24.60 -7.19
N GLN A 238 -10.92 25.88 -7.40
CA GLN A 238 -11.67 26.71 -8.34
C GLN A 238 -11.39 26.34 -9.81
N SER A 239 -10.11 26.22 -10.18
CA SER A 239 -9.71 25.91 -11.57
C SER A 239 -9.98 24.46 -11.94
N GLY A 240 -9.99 23.55 -10.95
CA GLY A 240 -10.30 22.13 -11.09
C GLY A 240 -11.69 21.86 -11.64
N VAL A 241 -12.68 22.74 -11.39
CA VAL A 241 -14.01 22.66 -12.03
C VAL A 241 -13.88 22.72 -13.55
N ARG A 242 -13.09 23.68 -14.06
CA ARG A 242 -12.87 23.83 -15.51
C ARG A 242 -12.03 22.71 -16.10
N ILE A 243 -11.05 22.21 -15.37
CA ILE A 243 -10.30 21.01 -15.78
C ILE A 243 -11.26 19.83 -15.90
N GLY A 244 -12.04 19.52 -14.87
CA GLY A 244 -12.99 18.41 -14.86
C GLY A 244 -13.96 18.46 -16.04
N THR A 245 -14.55 19.63 -16.32
CA THR A 245 -15.44 19.81 -17.46
C THR A 245 -14.73 19.57 -18.80
N ARG A 246 -13.50 20.05 -18.97
CA ARG A 246 -12.71 19.84 -20.20
C ARG A 246 -12.23 18.40 -20.37
N LEU A 247 -12.13 17.65 -19.28
CA LEU A 247 -11.87 16.20 -19.30
C LEU A 247 -13.17 15.39 -19.52
N GLY A 248 -14.32 16.05 -19.70
CA GLY A 248 -15.58 15.42 -20.09
C GLY A 248 -16.57 15.17 -18.94
N LEU A 249 -16.33 15.72 -17.75
CA LEU A 249 -17.34 15.72 -16.70
C LEU A 249 -18.43 16.77 -16.98
N SER A 250 -19.64 16.54 -16.46
CA SER A 250 -20.61 17.63 -16.38
C SER A 250 -20.13 18.68 -15.38
N GLU A 251 -20.47 19.95 -15.63
CA GLU A 251 -20.07 21.04 -14.74
C GLU A 251 -20.54 20.83 -13.29
N GLY A 252 -21.77 20.33 -13.11
CA GLY A 252 -22.30 19.98 -11.79
C GLY A 252 -21.48 18.90 -11.07
N ARG A 253 -21.01 17.88 -11.80
CA ARG A 253 -20.15 16.82 -11.24
C ARG A 253 -18.77 17.36 -10.87
N ALA A 254 -18.16 18.15 -11.76
CA ALA A 254 -16.86 18.77 -11.50
C ALA A 254 -16.91 19.73 -10.31
N ARG A 255 -17.98 20.52 -10.18
CA ARG A 255 -18.20 21.41 -9.04
C ARG A 255 -18.39 20.63 -7.73
N ALA A 256 -19.20 19.56 -7.76
CA ALA A 256 -19.39 18.72 -6.59
C ALA A 256 -18.07 18.09 -6.10
N LEU A 257 -17.21 17.62 -7.02
CA LEU A 257 -15.89 17.10 -6.69
C LEU A 257 -15.01 18.15 -6.01
N MET A 258 -14.93 19.36 -6.56
CA MET A 258 -14.07 20.41 -6.00
C MET A 258 -14.60 20.95 -4.67
N ARG A 259 -15.93 20.95 -4.47
CA ARG A 259 -16.53 21.25 -3.16
C ARG A 259 -16.11 20.26 -2.09
N GLU A 260 -16.12 18.96 -2.42
CA GLU A 260 -15.66 17.93 -1.49
C GLU A 260 -14.19 18.18 -1.12
N GLN A 261 -13.32 18.41 -2.11
CA GLN A 261 -11.91 18.68 -1.84
C GLN A 261 -11.69 19.94 -0.99
N LEU A 262 -12.47 21.00 -1.22
CA LEU A 262 -12.40 22.21 -0.39
C LEU A 262 -12.92 21.96 1.03
N ALA A 263 -14.01 21.19 1.19
CA ALA A 263 -14.57 20.87 2.50
C ALA A 263 -13.64 19.98 3.33
N ASP A 264 -12.96 19.03 2.68
CA ASP A 264 -12.06 18.07 3.31
C ASP A 264 -10.64 18.63 3.50
N ASN A 265 -10.31 19.80 2.93
CA ASN A 265 -8.95 20.37 2.96
C ASN A 265 -8.40 20.50 4.40
N ALA A 266 -9.22 20.90 5.37
CA ALA A 266 -8.77 21.04 6.75
C ALA A 266 -8.32 19.71 7.37
N SER A 267 -9.01 18.61 7.05
CA SER A 267 -8.61 17.27 7.51
C SER A 267 -7.45 16.70 6.70
N ASP A 268 -7.44 16.92 5.38
CA ASP A 268 -6.42 16.39 4.48
C ASP A 268 -5.05 17.07 4.68
N SER A 269 -5.05 18.34 5.12
CA SER A 269 -3.84 19.11 5.43
C SER A 269 -3.48 19.09 6.92
N ALA A 270 -4.05 18.20 7.72
CA ALA A 270 -3.77 18.14 9.16
C ALA A 270 -2.30 17.81 9.49
N SER A 271 -1.60 17.08 8.60
CA SER A 271 -0.19 16.75 8.74
C SER A 271 0.75 17.88 8.29
N ASP A 272 0.27 18.80 7.46
CA ASP A 272 1.04 19.95 6.97
C ASP A 272 0.14 21.17 6.76
N ALA A 273 0.22 22.11 7.71
CA ALA A 273 -0.61 23.31 7.74
C ALA A 273 -0.31 24.28 6.59
N SER A 274 0.80 24.14 5.86
CA SER A 274 1.10 24.99 4.70
C SER A 274 0.07 24.83 3.58
N TYR A 275 -0.52 23.64 3.46
CA TYR A 275 -1.55 23.30 2.47
C TYR A 275 -2.97 23.76 2.86
N LEU A 276 -3.17 24.33 4.05
CA LEU A 276 -4.49 24.81 4.45
C LEU A 276 -4.91 26.01 3.63
N VAL A 277 -6.13 25.97 3.08
CA VAL A 277 -6.66 27.12 2.35
C VAL A 277 -6.80 28.32 3.29
N PRO A 278 -6.36 29.52 2.86
CA PRO A 278 -6.45 30.71 3.69
C PRO A 278 -7.90 31.21 3.83
N ALA A 279 -8.20 31.95 4.90
CA ALA A 279 -9.55 32.43 5.21
C ALA A 279 -10.24 33.27 4.10
N GLY A 280 -9.48 33.82 3.16
CA GLY A 280 -10.01 34.54 1.99
C GLY A 280 -10.42 33.65 0.81
N CYS A 281 -10.30 32.33 0.94
CA CYS A 281 -10.69 31.35 -0.07
C CYS A 281 -12.18 31.02 0.02
N ALA A 282 -13.01 31.95 -0.46
CA ALA A 282 -14.46 31.82 -0.48
C ALA A 282 -15.05 32.60 -1.66
N ASN A 283 -16.31 32.34 -1.99
CA ASN A 283 -17.05 33.08 -3.01
C ASN A 283 -17.07 34.59 -2.69
N GLY A 284 -16.58 35.41 -3.64
CA GLY A 284 -16.39 36.85 -3.46
C GLY A 284 -15.24 37.25 -2.53
N GLY A 285 -14.46 36.28 -2.04
CA GLY A 285 -13.30 36.49 -1.17
C GLY A 285 -12.08 37.00 -1.93
N ARG A 286 -11.01 37.36 -1.18
CA ARG A 286 -9.78 37.92 -1.77
C ARG A 286 -9.06 36.97 -2.74
N TYR A 287 -9.32 35.66 -2.63
CA TYR A 287 -8.75 34.63 -3.48
C TYR A 287 -9.76 33.98 -4.40
N ASP A 288 -10.94 34.57 -4.57
CA ASP A 288 -11.85 34.17 -5.63
C ASP A 288 -11.26 34.60 -6.98
N LEU A 289 -11.06 33.63 -7.88
CA LEU A 289 -10.59 33.89 -9.24
C LEU A 289 -11.65 34.61 -10.08
N HIS A 290 -12.92 34.54 -9.69
CA HIS A 290 -14.06 35.15 -10.41
C HIS A 290 -15.07 35.76 -9.43
N PRO A 291 -14.69 36.82 -8.68
CA PRO A 291 -15.49 37.39 -7.58
C PRO A 291 -16.84 37.98 -8.03
N GLY A 292 -17.01 38.26 -9.32
CA GLY A 292 -18.28 38.69 -9.90
C GLY A 292 -19.24 37.56 -10.29
N SER A 293 -18.89 36.30 -9.99
CA SER A 293 -19.66 35.12 -10.40
C SER A 293 -19.88 34.17 -9.24
N ALA A 294 -21.07 33.57 -9.15
CA ALA A 294 -21.37 32.52 -8.17
C ALA A 294 -20.80 31.14 -8.59
N GLN A 295 -19.64 31.13 -9.26
CA GLN A 295 -19.01 29.92 -9.80
C GLN A 295 -17.97 29.30 -8.87
N PHE A 296 -17.69 29.96 -7.74
CA PHE A 296 -16.91 29.36 -6.67
C PHE A 296 -17.51 27.99 -6.30
N PRO A 297 -16.69 26.93 -6.15
CA PRO A 297 -17.18 25.58 -5.94
C PRO A 297 -18.27 25.46 -4.87
#